data_AF-A0A976DZR6-F1
#
_entry.id   AF-A0A976DZR6-F1
#
_cell.length_a   1.000
_cell.length_b   1.000
_cell.length_c   1.000
_cell.angle_alpha   90.00
_cell.angle_beta   90.00
_cell.angle_gamma   90.00
#
_symmetry.space_group_name_H-M   'P 1'
#
loop_
_entity.id
_entity.type
_entity.pdbx_description
1 polymer ?
#
loop_
_entity_poly.entity_id
_entity_poly.type
_entity_poly.pdbx_seq_one_letter_code
_entity_poly.pdbx_strand_id
1 'polypeptide(L)'
;MGATLAEMGAAKDLTALQDVANKFERIGSSETTEWLPNYYAALTYTLMAMRQKEATNIDQYLDKADAFIAKLEKQNVPTPDETEVLKAQVAMMRISVDGPARWTKYGASFENAIARAKGINAQNPRAYALKAMMVFNTPAQFGGGADKACPEIQVAAQKFADFKPASVIAPNWGLDSVEGMKKACK
;
A
#
# COMPACT_ATOMS: atom_id res chain seq x y z
N MET A 1 0.62 -0.35 -20.14
CA MET A 1 0.03 -0.50 -18.78
C MET A 1 -0.61 -1.86 -18.55
N GLY A 2 -1.68 -2.26 -19.26
CA GLY A 2 -2.41 -3.51 -18.98
C GLY A 2 -1.56 -4.79 -18.95
N ALA A 3 -0.69 -5.00 -19.94
CA ALA A 3 0.20 -6.16 -19.96
C ALA A 3 1.16 -6.18 -18.76
N THR A 4 1.74 -5.04 -18.38
CA THR A 4 2.64 -4.91 -17.23
C THR A 4 1.93 -5.20 -15.91
N LEU A 5 0.64 -4.85 -15.79
CA LEU A 5 -0.18 -5.21 -14.62
C LEU A 5 -0.41 -6.72 -14.51
N ALA A 6 -0.67 -7.39 -15.64
CA ALA A 6 -0.80 -8.84 -15.67
C ALA A 6 0.51 -9.54 -15.25
N GLU A 7 1.65 -9.02 -15.72
CA GLU A 7 2.98 -9.50 -15.32
C GLU A 7 3.23 -9.28 -13.81
N MET A 8 2.84 -8.13 -13.26
CA MET A 8 2.94 -7.85 -11.82
C MET A 8 2.17 -8.90 -11.00
N GLY A 9 0.94 -9.22 -11.41
CA GLY A 9 0.11 -10.24 -10.76
C GLY A 9 0.69 -11.66 -10.87
N ALA A 10 1.46 -11.95 -11.91
CA ALA A 10 2.09 -13.24 -12.13
C ALA A 10 3.51 -13.37 -11.52
N ALA A 11 4.12 -12.28 -11.06
CA ALA A 11 5.51 -12.23 -10.61
C ALA A 11 5.74 -13.03 -9.31
N LYS A 12 6.55 -14.10 -9.39
CA LYS A 12 6.79 -15.04 -8.27
C LYS A 12 8.07 -14.78 -7.48
N ASP A 13 9.00 -14.01 -8.02
CA ASP A 13 10.29 -13.70 -7.39
C ASP A 13 10.66 -12.22 -7.51
N LEU A 14 11.80 -11.83 -6.93
CA LEU A 14 12.30 -10.46 -6.94
C LEU A 14 12.76 -10.01 -8.33
N THR A 15 13.30 -10.90 -9.13
CA THR A 15 13.76 -10.60 -10.49
C THR A 15 12.59 -10.18 -11.36
N ALA A 16 11.52 -10.96 -11.36
CA ALA A 16 10.28 -10.66 -12.08
C ALA A 16 9.66 -9.34 -11.61
N LEU A 17 9.63 -9.08 -10.29
CA LEU A 17 9.13 -7.81 -9.77
C LEU A 17 10.02 -6.62 -10.18
N GLN A 18 11.34 -6.79 -10.21
CA GLN A 18 12.25 -5.73 -10.66
C GLN A 18 12.03 -5.40 -12.14
N ASP A 19 11.81 -6.41 -12.99
CA ASP A 19 11.48 -6.20 -14.41
C ASP A 19 10.16 -5.46 -14.59
N VAL A 20 9.15 -5.81 -13.78
CA VAL A 20 7.85 -5.12 -13.75
C VAL A 20 8.02 -3.67 -13.31
N ALA A 21 8.77 -3.40 -12.23
CA ALA A 21 9.06 -2.04 -11.79
C ALA A 21 9.71 -1.24 -12.92
N ASN A 22 10.78 -1.77 -13.54
CA ASN A 22 11.48 -1.14 -14.66
C ASN A 22 10.53 -0.82 -15.84
N LYS A 23 9.54 -1.68 -16.12
CA LYS A 23 8.53 -1.43 -17.15
C LYS A 23 7.62 -0.25 -16.77
N PHE A 24 7.11 -0.20 -15.54
CA PHE A 24 6.33 0.94 -15.06
C PHE A 24 7.12 2.24 -15.09
N GLU A 25 8.39 2.20 -14.71
CA GLU A 25 9.29 3.37 -14.79
C GLU A 25 9.41 3.90 -16.21
N ARG A 26 9.70 3.03 -17.19
CA ARG A 26 9.77 3.42 -18.60
C ARG A 26 8.46 4.01 -19.10
N ILE A 27 7.33 3.39 -18.74
CA ILE A 27 6.02 3.91 -19.13
C ILE A 27 5.79 5.29 -18.51
N GLY A 28 6.08 5.49 -17.22
CA GLY A 28 5.92 6.78 -16.54
C GLY A 28 6.87 7.87 -17.06
N SER A 29 8.02 7.49 -17.62
CA SER A 29 8.91 8.43 -18.31
C SER A 29 8.39 8.87 -19.67
N SER A 30 7.60 8.05 -20.36
CA SER A 30 6.98 8.39 -21.65
C SER A 30 5.62 9.08 -21.47
N GLU A 31 4.78 8.55 -20.58
CA GLU A 31 3.40 8.99 -20.33
C GLU A 31 3.34 9.90 -19.10
N THR A 32 3.98 11.07 -19.18
CA THR A 32 4.24 11.93 -18.00
C THR A 32 2.98 12.54 -17.36
N THR A 33 1.87 12.60 -18.10
CA THR A 33 0.56 13.05 -17.60
C THR A 33 -0.20 11.96 -16.85
N GLU A 34 0.15 10.70 -17.05
CA GLU A 34 -0.48 9.55 -16.40
C GLU A 34 0.20 9.27 -15.06
N TRP A 35 -0.59 9.25 -13.98
CA TRP A 35 -0.05 9.03 -12.63
C TRP A 35 0.09 7.54 -12.28
N LEU A 36 -0.74 6.68 -12.87
CA LEU A 36 -0.77 5.25 -12.57
C LEU A 36 0.57 4.53 -12.78
N PRO A 37 1.39 4.82 -13.81
CA PRO A 37 2.71 4.21 -13.93
C PRO A 37 3.61 4.46 -12.70
N ASN A 38 3.65 5.69 -12.19
CA ASN A 38 4.43 6.01 -10.98
C ASN A 38 3.83 5.34 -9.73
N TYR A 39 2.50 5.27 -9.63
CA TYR A 39 1.82 4.53 -8.57
C TYR A 39 2.21 3.06 -8.55
N TYR A 40 2.15 2.39 -9.70
CA TYR A 40 2.47 0.97 -9.78
C TYR A 40 3.97 0.69 -9.64
N ALA A 41 4.85 1.61 -10.04
CA ALA A 41 6.28 1.52 -9.70
C ALA A 41 6.48 1.54 -8.18
N ALA A 42 5.89 2.50 -7.47
CA ALA A 42 5.95 2.58 -6.00
C ALA A 42 5.38 1.34 -5.32
N LEU A 43 4.21 0.87 -5.78
CA LEU A 43 3.58 -0.34 -5.27
C LEU A 43 4.45 -1.57 -5.49
N THR A 44 5.05 -1.72 -6.68
CA THR A 44 5.92 -2.86 -6.99
C THR A 44 7.15 -2.87 -6.08
N TYR A 45 7.78 -1.72 -5.83
CA TYR A 45 8.88 -1.64 -4.87
C TYR A 45 8.45 -1.96 -3.44
N THR A 46 7.24 -1.57 -3.04
CA THR A 46 6.68 -1.95 -1.74
C THR A 46 6.46 -3.47 -1.64
N LEU A 47 6.00 -4.13 -2.72
CA LEU A 47 5.88 -5.58 -2.79
C LEU A 47 7.25 -6.29 -2.75
N MET A 48 8.29 -5.69 -3.34
CA MET A 48 9.66 -6.20 -3.23
C MET A 48 10.17 -6.11 -1.79
N ALA A 49 9.91 -5.00 -1.10
CA ALA A 49 10.25 -4.83 0.31
C ALA A 49 9.60 -5.91 1.19
N MET A 50 8.33 -6.25 0.92
CA MET A 50 7.61 -7.32 1.63
C MET A 50 8.24 -8.72 1.48
N ARG A 51 9.07 -8.94 0.45
CA ARG A 51 9.76 -10.21 0.23
C ARG A 51 11.16 -10.27 0.85
N GLN A 52 11.61 -9.17 1.46
CA GLN A 52 12.91 -9.11 2.12
C GLN A 52 12.81 -9.49 3.59
N LYS A 53 13.95 -9.91 4.15
CA LYS A 53 14.12 -10.17 5.60
C LYS A 53 15.06 -9.16 6.24
N GLU A 54 16.10 -8.77 5.52
CA GLU A 54 17.10 -7.82 6.01
C GLU A 54 16.53 -6.39 6.01
N ALA A 55 16.62 -5.72 7.17
CA ALA A 55 16.16 -4.35 7.38
C ALA A 55 16.68 -3.39 6.29
N THR A 56 17.98 -3.48 5.98
CA THR A 56 18.62 -2.64 4.96
C THR A 56 17.99 -2.84 3.58
N ASN A 57 17.67 -4.08 3.19
CA ASN A 57 17.06 -4.35 1.89
C ASN A 57 15.61 -3.87 1.84
N ILE A 58 14.87 -4.04 2.94
CA ILE A 58 13.51 -3.51 3.08
C ILE A 58 13.55 -1.99 2.85
N ASP A 59 14.39 -1.27 3.60
CA ASP A 59 14.49 0.18 3.51
C ASP A 59 14.93 0.66 2.12
N GLN A 60 15.90 0.00 1.48
CA GLN A 60 16.34 0.35 0.12
C GLN A 60 15.20 0.30 -0.90
N TYR A 61 14.30 -0.68 -0.82
CA TYR A 61 13.14 -0.73 -1.72
C TYR A 61 12.08 0.31 -1.34
N LEU A 62 11.87 0.57 -0.05
CA LEU A 62 10.94 1.61 0.40
C LEU A 62 11.43 3.02 0.02
N ASP A 63 12.75 3.26 -0.01
CA ASP A 63 13.33 4.51 -0.50
C ASP A 63 13.08 4.71 -2.00
N LYS A 64 13.11 3.64 -2.79
CA LYS A 64 12.67 3.70 -4.19
C LYS A 64 11.18 4.00 -4.29
N ALA A 65 10.34 3.37 -3.47
CA ALA A 65 8.91 3.67 -3.44
C ALA A 65 8.63 5.15 -3.11
N ASP A 66 9.34 5.71 -2.12
CA ASP A 66 9.26 7.14 -1.77
C ASP A 66 9.65 8.05 -2.93
N ALA A 67 10.68 7.70 -3.71
CA ALA A 67 11.05 8.48 -4.89
C ALA A 67 9.92 8.56 -5.93
N PHE A 68 9.14 7.49 -6.08
CA PHE A 68 7.95 7.48 -6.96
C PHE A 68 6.75 8.19 -6.33
N ILE A 69 6.56 8.09 -5.02
CA ILE A 69 5.56 8.90 -4.30
C ILE A 69 5.86 10.38 -4.46
N ALA A 70 7.12 10.81 -4.34
CA ALA A 70 7.53 12.19 -4.55
C ALA A 70 7.29 12.68 -5.99
N LYS A 71 7.26 11.77 -6.99
CA LYS A 71 6.82 12.10 -8.36
C LYS A 71 5.31 12.28 -8.40
N LEU A 72 4.54 11.37 -7.78
CA LEU A 72 3.07 11.47 -7.71
C LEU A 72 2.60 12.77 -7.05
N GLU A 73 3.27 13.21 -5.98
CA GLU A 73 2.95 14.47 -5.30
C GLU A 73 3.14 15.72 -6.18
N LYS A 74 3.98 15.61 -7.21
CA LYS A 74 4.22 16.68 -8.20
C LYS A 74 3.33 16.55 -9.42
N GLN A 75 2.66 15.42 -9.61
CA GLN A 75 1.72 15.19 -10.70
C GLN A 75 0.33 15.71 -10.32
N ASN A 76 -0.45 16.10 -11.32
CA ASN A 76 -1.84 16.51 -11.12
C ASN A 76 -2.74 15.27 -11.00
N VAL A 77 -2.66 14.57 -9.86
CA VAL A 77 -3.49 13.40 -9.56
C VAL A 77 -4.91 13.87 -9.19
N PRO A 78 -5.96 13.51 -9.97
CA PRO A 78 -7.32 14.06 -9.75
C PRO A 78 -7.90 13.77 -8.36
N THR A 79 -7.56 12.61 -7.80
CA THR A 79 -7.95 12.20 -6.45
C THR A 79 -6.76 11.47 -5.82
N PRO A 80 -5.96 12.13 -4.97
CA PRO A 80 -4.70 11.57 -4.48
C PRO A 80 -4.85 10.67 -3.24
N ASP A 81 -6.03 10.08 -3.02
CA ASP A 81 -6.29 9.16 -1.92
C ASP A 81 -5.40 7.91 -2.00
N GLU A 82 -5.25 7.34 -3.20
CA GLU A 82 -4.36 6.20 -3.44
C GLU A 82 -2.87 6.55 -3.23
N THR A 83 -2.47 7.81 -3.46
CA THR A 83 -1.12 8.29 -3.13
C THR A 83 -0.91 8.33 -1.61
N GLU A 84 -1.90 8.77 -0.85
CA GLU A 84 -1.85 8.73 0.63
C GLU A 84 -1.88 7.29 1.17
N VAL A 85 -2.62 6.38 0.53
CA VAL A 85 -2.58 4.95 0.84
C VAL A 85 -1.17 4.37 0.65
N LEU A 86 -0.47 4.71 -0.44
CA LEU A 86 0.93 4.29 -0.64
C LEU A 86 1.85 4.81 0.46
N LYS A 87 1.74 6.10 0.84
CA LYS A 87 2.52 6.67 1.95
C LYS A 87 2.29 5.91 3.25
N ALA A 88 1.02 5.61 3.57
CA ALA A 88 0.68 4.82 4.74
C ALA A 88 1.28 3.41 4.66
N GLN A 89 1.21 2.76 3.50
CA GLN A 89 1.77 1.42 3.31
C GLN A 89 3.29 1.41 3.49
N VAL A 90 4.01 2.38 2.93
CA VAL A 90 5.46 2.52 3.10
C VAL A 90 5.80 2.76 4.57
N ALA A 91 5.09 3.66 5.27
CA ALA A 91 5.31 3.91 6.68
C ALA A 91 5.06 2.66 7.53
N MET A 92 3.97 1.92 7.28
CA MET A 92 3.66 0.64 7.94
C MET A 92 4.76 -0.40 7.73
N MET A 93 5.26 -0.53 6.49
CA MET A 93 6.36 -1.45 6.18
C MET A 93 7.64 -1.06 6.91
N ARG A 94 7.96 0.24 7.00
CA ARG A 94 9.10 0.69 7.81
C ARG A 94 8.90 0.32 9.27
N ILE A 95 7.72 0.54 9.84
CA ILE A 95 7.38 0.17 11.22
C ILE A 95 7.62 -1.32 11.48
N SER A 96 7.21 -2.19 10.54
CA SER A 96 7.36 -3.65 10.72
C SER A 96 8.79 -4.16 10.90
N VAL A 97 9.81 -3.38 10.52
CA VAL A 97 11.23 -3.76 10.67
C VAL A 97 11.67 -3.78 12.14
N ASP A 98 11.21 -2.79 12.93
CA ASP A 98 11.50 -2.69 14.36
C ASP A 98 10.34 -1.91 15.02
N GLY A 99 9.24 -2.64 15.26
CA GLY A 99 7.93 -2.11 15.61
C GLY A 99 7.97 -0.91 16.56
N PRO A 100 8.43 -1.06 17.81
CA PRO A 100 8.42 0.03 18.79
C PRO A 100 9.33 1.22 18.42
N ALA A 101 10.58 0.95 18.01
CA ALA A 101 11.54 2.01 17.70
C ALA A 101 11.09 2.82 16.48
N ARG A 102 10.60 2.13 15.45
CA ARG A 102 10.16 2.74 14.20
C ARG A 102 8.75 3.29 14.27
N TRP A 103 7.89 2.82 15.17
CA TRP A 103 6.61 3.47 15.45
C TRP A 103 6.80 4.94 15.88
N THR A 104 7.79 5.20 16.74
CA THR A 104 8.11 6.57 17.17
C THR A 104 8.48 7.48 15.99
N LYS A 105 9.14 6.93 14.96
CA LYS A 105 9.58 7.67 13.78
C LYS A 105 8.50 7.81 12.70
N TYR A 106 7.72 6.75 12.45
CA TYR A 106 6.85 6.65 11.28
C TYR A 106 5.36 6.57 11.63
N GLY A 107 4.99 6.35 12.89
CA GLY A 107 3.59 6.18 13.34
C GLY A 107 2.72 7.39 13.03
N ALA A 108 3.20 8.60 13.32
CA ALA A 108 2.49 9.83 12.97
C ALA A 108 2.31 9.98 11.44
N SER A 109 3.31 9.58 10.65
CA SER A 109 3.22 9.62 9.18
C SER A 109 2.17 8.63 8.67
N PHE A 110 2.12 7.43 9.24
CA PHE A 110 1.10 6.42 8.95
C PHE A 110 -0.31 6.95 9.26
N GLU A 111 -0.56 7.40 10.49
CA GLU A 111 -1.89 7.87 10.91
C GLU A 111 -2.38 9.07 10.09
N ASN A 112 -1.48 10.04 9.84
CA ASN A 112 -1.83 11.21 9.05
C ASN A 112 -2.13 10.85 7.59
N ALA A 113 -1.39 9.92 6.99
CA ALA A 113 -1.64 9.46 5.63
C ALA A 113 -2.98 8.71 5.54
N ILE A 114 -3.29 7.83 6.50
CA ILE A 114 -4.60 7.17 6.58
C ILE A 114 -5.73 8.20 6.74
N ALA A 115 -5.58 9.18 7.62
CA ALA A 115 -6.58 10.21 7.84
C ALA A 115 -6.82 11.05 6.57
N ARG A 116 -5.75 11.46 5.88
CA ARG A 116 -5.87 12.18 4.60
C ARG A 116 -6.50 11.33 3.51
N ALA A 117 -6.12 10.07 3.36
CA ALA A 117 -6.74 9.17 2.39
C ALA A 117 -8.25 9.06 2.61
N LYS A 118 -8.68 8.81 3.87
CA LYS A 118 -10.10 8.75 4.25
C LYS A 118 -10.81 10.10 4.07
N GLY A 119 -10.12 11.22 4.29
CA GLY A 119 -10.67 12.56 4.09
C GLY A 119 -10.86 12.94 2.62
N ILE A 120 -9.95 12.52 1.74
CA ILE A 120 -10.04 12.73 0.29
C ILE A 120 -11.12 11.81 -0.30
N ASN A 121 -11.10 10.53 0.07
CA ASN A 121 -12.04 9.54 -0.41
C ASN A 121 -12.43 8.57 0.70
N ALA A 122 -13.55 8.86 1.37
CA ALA A 122 -14.09 8.00 2.41
C ALA A 122 -14.56 6.63 1.89
N GLN A 123 -14.63 6.42 0.57
CA GLN A 123 -14.96 5.13 -0.05
C GLN A 123 -13.72 4.35 -0.49
N ASN A 124 -12.50 4.86 -0.31
CA ASN A 124 -11.29 4.10 -0.62
C ASN A 124 -11.15 2.93 0.36
N PRO A 125 -11.30 1.67 -0.09
CA PRO A 125 -11.26 0.53 0.81
C PRO A 125 -9.86 0.25 1.37
N ARG A 126 -8.80 0.61 0.65
CA ARG A 126 -7.40 0.32 1.02
C ARG A 126 -6.94 1.14 2.22
N ALA A 127 -7.46 2.35 2.41
CA ALA A 127 -7.18 3.12 3.62
C ALA A 127 -7.70 2.42 4.89
N TYR A 128 -8.88 1.80 4.83
CA TYR A 128 -9.41 1.00 5.94
C TYR A 128 -8.67 -0.32 6.08
N ALA A 129 -8.33 -0.97 4.96
CA ALA A 129 -7.57 -2.22 4.96
C ALA A 129 -6.19 -2.07 5.62
N LEU A 130 -5.45 -1.00 5.31
CA LEU A 130 -4.14 -0.74 5.92
C LEU A 130 -4.27 -0.40 7.41
N LYS A 131 -5.31 0.36 7.81
CA LYS A 131 -5.56 0.62 9.23
C LYS A 131 -5.86 -0.68 9.99
N ALA A 132 -6.73 -1.52 9.44
CA ALA A 132 -7.04 -2.84 9.97
C ALA A 132 -5.77 -3.70 10.09
N MET A 133 -4.94 -3.74 9.04
CA MET A 133 -3.70 -4.51 9.01
C MET A 133 -2.68 -4.03 10.05
N MET A 134 -2.54 -2.71 10.26
CA MET A 134 -1.67 -2.17 11.30
C MET A 134 -2.14 -2.61 12.69
N VAL A 135 -3.43 -2.47 13.00
CA VAL A 135 -3.98 -2.88 14.31
C VAL A 135 -3.85 -4.39 14.49
N PHE A 136 -4.14 -5.17 13.45
CA PHE A 136 -4.09 -6.63 13.46
C PHE A 136 -2.70 -7.16 13.82
N ASN A 137 -1.66 -6.56 13.22
CA ASN A 137 -0.27 -6.97 13.44
C ASN A 137 0.39 -6.30 14.66
N THR A 138 -0.26 -5.30 15.27
CA THR A 138 0.21 -4.70 16.52
C THR A 138 0.01 -5.71 17.66
N PRO A 139 1.04 -6.01 18.47
CA PRO A 139 0.88 -6.91 19.61
C PRO A 139 -0.23 -6.48 20.58
N ALA A 140 -0.94 -7.43 21.18
CA ALA A 140 -2.05 -7.16 22.09
C ALA A 140 -1.67 -6.27 23.28
N GLN A 141 -0.45 -6.42 23.81
CA GLN A 141 0.09 -5.58 24.89
C GLN A 141 0.21 -4.09 24.53
N PHE A 142 0.25 -3.77 23.23
CA PHE A 142 0.25 -2.40 22.70
C PHE A 142 -1.12 -1.98 22.17
N GLY A 143 -2.19 -2.71 22.51
CA GLY A 143 -3.56 -2.38 22.13
C GLY A 143 -3.99 -2.87 20.74
N GLY A 144 -3.20 -3.73 20.10
CA GLY A 144 -3.55 -4.34 18.81
C GLY A 144 -4.13 -5.74 18.91
N GLY A 145 -3.95 -6.51 17.84
CA GLY A 145 -4.37 -7.91 17.71
C GLY A 145 -5.68 -8.07 16.94
N ALA A 146 -6.02 -9.32 16.65
CA ALA A 146 -7.18 -9.69 15.83
C ALA A 146 -8.49 -9.08 16.34
N ASP A 147 -8.82 -9.30 17.61
CA ASP A 147 -10.08 -8.81 18.22
C ASP A 147 -10.22 -7.28 18.11
N LYS A 148 -9.12 -6.55 18.26
CA LYS A 148 -9.09 -5.08 18.15
C LYS A 148 -9.17 -4.59 16.71
N ALA A 149 -8.67 -5.38 15.76
CA ALA A 149 -8.74 -5.06 14.35
C ALA A 149 -10.11 -5.34 13.73
N CYS A 150 -10.91 -6.25 14.30
CA CYS A 150 -12.17 -6.70 13.71
C CYS A 150 -13.17 -5.61 13.30
N PRO A 151 -13.39 -4.54 14.09
CA PRO A 151 -14.25 -3.44 13.65
C PRO A 151 -13.73 -2.78 12.36
N GLU A 152 -12.43 -2.53 12.25
CA GLU A 152 -11.83 -1.94 11.05
C GLU A 152 -11.80 -2.94 9.88
N ILE A 153 -11.60 -4.24 10.13
CA ILE A 153 -11.67 -5.30 9.11
C ILE A 153 -13.08 -5.36 8.50
N GLN A 154 -14.13 -5.30 9.33
CA GLN A 154 -15.51 -5.30 8.86
C GLN A 154 -15.82 -4.07 8.01
N VAL A 155 -15.36 -2.88 8.44
CA VAL A 155 -15.50 -1.65 7.65
C VAL A 155 -14.76 -1.79 6.32
N ALA A 156 -13.52 -2.27 6.32
CA ALA A 156 -12.75 -2.48 5.09
C ALA A 156 -13.44 -3.47 4.13
N ALA A 157 -13.97 -4.57 4.65
CA ALA A 157 -14.72 -5.56 3.86
C ALA A 157 -15.97 -4.94 3.21
N GLN A 158 -16.74 -4.14 3.97
CA GLN A 158 -17.89 -3.43 3.42
C GLN A 158 -17.47 -2.43 2.33
N LYS A 159 -16.40 -1.67 2.57
CA LYS A 159 -15.86 -0.73 1.57
C LYS A 159 -15.44 -1.43 0.29
N PHE A 160 -14.85 -2.63 0.39
CA PHE A 160 -14.51 -3.44 -0.77
C PHE A 160 -15.75 -4.01 -1.48
N ALA A 161 -16.80 -4.38 -0.76
CA ALA A 161 -18.05 -4.85 -1.37
C ALA A 161 -18.71 -3.77 -2.24
N ASP A 162 -18.59 -2.50 -1.84
CA ASP A 162 -19.12 -1.35 -2.58
C ASP A 162 -18.11 -0.79 -3.61
N PHE A 163 -16.85 -1.22 -3.55
CA PHE A 163 -15.78 -0.70 -4.40
C PHE A 163 -15.92 -1.16 -5.85
N LYS A 164 -15.85 -0.20 -6.76
CA LYS A 164 -15.76 -0.44 -8.20
C LYS A 164 -14.51 0.27 -8.73
N PRO A 165 -13.55 -0.45 -9.34
CA PRO A 165 -12.41 0.19 -9.98
C PRO A 165 -12.86 1.22 -11.01
N ALA A 166 -12.26 2.41 -11.00
CA ALA A 166 -12.59 3.48 -11.95
C ALA A 166 -12.22 3.11 -13.40
N SER A 167 -11.29 2.16 -13.58
CA SER A 167 -10.89 1.63 -14.88
C SER A 167 -10.27 0.24 -14.72
N VAL A 168 -10.02 -0.44 -15.84
CA VAL A 168 -9.35 -1.75 -15.87
C VAL A 168 -7.89 -1.71 -15.38
N ILE A 169 -7.29 -0.52 -15.32
CA ILE A 169 -5.93 -0.29 -14.82
C ILE A 169 -5.92 0.43 -13.47
N ALA A 170 -7.09 0.66 -12.85
CA ALA A 170 -7.16 1.24 -11.52
C ALA A 170 -6.74 0.21 -10.45
N PRO A 171 -6.24 0.65 -9.29
CA PRO A 171 -5.86 -0.25 -8.21
C PRO A 171 -7.01 -1.16 -7.77
N ASN A 172 -6.76 -2.47 -7.76
CA ASN A 172 -7.74 -3.49 -7.40
C ASN A 172 -7.17 -4.55 -6.43
N TRP A 173 -6.25 -4.14 -5.57
CA TRP A 173 -5.61 -5.01 -4.56
C TRP A 173 -6.20 -4.79 -3.17
N GLY A 174 -5.93 -5.73 -2.27
CA GLY A 174 -6.18 -5.61 -0.83
C GLY A 174 -7.37 -6.42 -0.30
N LEU A 175 -8.31 -6.82 -1.17
CA LEU A 175 -9.48 -7.61 -0.77
C LEU A 175 -9.08 -8.96 -0.15
N ASP A 176 -8.18 -9.70 -0.80
CA ASP A 176 -7.72 -11.01 -0.30
C ASP A 176 -7.09 -10.92 1.09
N SER A 177 -6.33 -9.84 1.37
CA SER A 177 -5.73 -9.60 2.68
C SER A 177 -6.80 -9.34 3.75
N VAL A 178 -7.85 -8.57 3.41
CA VAL A 178 -8.96 -8.29 4.33
C VAL A 178 -9.75 -9.56 4.61
N GLU A 179 -10.10 -10.34 3.59
CA GLU A 179 -10.79 -11.63 3.77
C GLU A 179 -9.94 -12.65 4.53
N GLY A 180 -8.62 -12.60 4.37
CA GLY A 180 -7.68 -13.38 5.19
C GLY A 180 -7.74 -13.00 6.67
N MET A 181 -7.62 -11.70 6.99
CA MET A 181 -7.69 -11.21 8.38
C MET A 181 -9.05 -11.45 9.03
N LYS A 182 -10.14 -11.36 8.26
CA LYS A 182 -11.51 -11.58 8.71
C LYS A 182 -11.74 -12.97 9.31
N LYS A 183 -10.99 -13.98 8.87
CA LYS A 183 -11.06 -15.34 9.44
C LYS A 183 -10.62 -15.42 10.90
N ALA A 184 -9.85 -14.43 11.36
CA ALA A 184 -9.42 -14.34 12.75
C ALA A 184 -10.38 -13.53 13.62
N CYS A 185 -11.46 -12.98 13.04
CA CYS A 185 -12.54 -12.36 13.80
C CYS A 185 -13.49 -13.43 14.34
N LYS A 186 -13.70 -13.40 15.66
CA LYS A 186 -14.64 -14.26 16.36
C LYS A 186 -16.03 -13.65 16.38
#